data_AF-A0A9D0YTW4-F1
#
_entry.id   AF-A0A9D0YTW4-F1
#
_cell.length_a   1.000
_cell.length_b   1.000
_cell.length_c   1.000
_cell.angle_alpha   90.00
_cell.angle_beta   90.00
_cell.angle_gamma   90.00
#
_symmetry.space_group_name_H-M   'P 1'
#
loop_
_entity.id
_entity.type
_entity.pdbx_description
1 polymer ?
#
loop_
_entity_poly.entity_id
_entity_poly.type
_entity_poly.pdbx_seq_one_letter_code
_entity_poly.pdbx_strand_id
1 'polypeptide(L)'
;NNNHADGTNIQLWEQNGTAAQVFHIEPSEVEGYYYLVHSQSGKVLDLEWGGTASQTNVQLYTKNGTDAQLWEPLLASGSQVNVTFRAKCGKVLDVCSGASSNGTNIWLFESNGTPAQAFHLVPVDGSNIAYVNTASANLNLRSAPSTSASILAKLPKGTAVEVLSGDENGWTQVLVNGHVGYVSTQYLKFTSASQSTSSSAEQQISAKLKEMMDGSFKNGTYKVGTRYQGPYYTEQCKGFAKSVHQQLFGYNIGSTKAKPYNYQININSNNTTCVGSLTNLASKSNGDLAALLRQARPGDFIQVRRTTGGSHSMIVVSVSDSNITVYEANVDWQNGIQTATYSFSTLRSRNQALSLYSAKDYSLHC
;
A
#
# COMPACT_ATOMS: atom_id res chain seq x y z
N ASN A 1 9.06 8.93 -20.58
CA ASN A 1 8.97 8.61 -22.03
C ASN A 1 8.59 7.13 -22.29
N ASN A 2 8.06 6.39 -21.29
CA ASN A 2 7.59 5.00 -21.42
C ASN A 2 8.63 4.00 -22.00
N ASN A 3 9.91 4.37 -21.98
CA ASN A 3 11.03 3.52 -22.36
C ASN A 3 11.60 2.86 -21.10
N HIS A 4 11.95 1.58 -21.20
CA HIS A 4 12.37 0.76 -20.06
C HIS A 4 13.82 0.29 -20.21
N ALA A 5 14.59 0.81 -21.17
CA ALA A 5 16.00 0.48 -21.34
C ALA A 5 16.89 1.18 -20.31
N ASP A 6 18.05 0.60 -20.04
CA ASP A 6 19.11 1.31 -19.33
C ASP A 6 19.55 2.53 -20.14
N GLY A 7 19.78 3.65 -19.45
CA GLY A 7 20.06 4.93 -20.10
C GLY A 7 18.83 5.70 -20.54
N THR A 8 17.62 5.24 -20.18
CA THR A 8 16.40 5.99 -20.51
C THR A 8 16.39 7.33 -19.77
N ASN A 9 16.25 8.42 -20.52
CA ASN A 9 16.25 9.77 -19.96
C ASN A 9 15.08 10.05 -19.00
N ILE A 10 15.36 10.73 -17.88
CA ILE A 10 14.33 11.32 -17.00
C ILE A 10 14.05 12.74 -17.44
N GLN A 11 12.77 13.05 -17.65
CA GLN A 11 12.34 14.34 -18.17
C GLN A 11 11.00 14.74 -17.56
N LEU A 12 10.78 16.05 -17.49
CA LEU A 12 9.51 16.64 -17.07
C LEU A 12 8.41 16.30 -18.07
N TRP A 13 7.21 16.02 -17.56
CA TRP A 13 6.02 15.86 -18.38
C TRP A 13 4.78 16.23 -17.57
N GLU A 14 3.76 16.76 -18.24
CA GLU A 14 2.44 17.00 -17.64
C GLU A 14 1.89 15.72 -17.01
N GLN A 15 1.24 15.84 -15.86
CA GLN A 15 0.65 14.69 -15.20
C GLN A 15 -0.38 14.02 -16.11
N ASN A 16 -0.18 12.75 -16.42
CA ASN A 16 -1.03 11.99 -17.34
C ASN A 16 -1.52 10.67 -16.76
N GLY A 17 -1.20 10.39 -15.49
CA GLY A 17 -1.67 9.22 -14.74
C GLY A 17 -1.11 7.89 -15.25
N THR A 18 -0.10 7.92 -16.11
CA THR A 18 0.53 6.70 -16.62
C THR A 18 1.58 6.17 -15.64
N ALA A 19 1.87 4.87 -15.70
CA ALA A 19 2.92 4.24 -14.90
C ALA A 19 4.32 4.84 -15.18
N ALA A 20 4.50 5.52 -16.32
CA ALA A 20 5.75 6.22 -16.67
C ALA A 20 6.10 7.39 -15.72
N GLN A 21 5.16 7.82 -14.87
CA GLN A 21 5.34 8.87 -13.86
C GLN A 21 5.35 8.32 -12.43
N VAL A 22 5.31 6.99 -12.28
CA VAL A 22 5.11 6.34 -10.98
C VAL A 22 6.41 5.70 -10.51
N PHE A 23 6.85 6.13 -9.32
CA PHE A 23 8.04 5.62 -8.64
C PHE A 23 7.70 5.11 -7.24
N HIS A 24 8.27 3.97 -6.86
CA HIS A 24 8.31 3.49 -5.50
C HIS A 24 9.58 4.03 -4.81
N ILE A 25 9.43 4.48 -3.57
CA ILE A 25 10.57 4.91 -2.75
C ILE A 25 10.93 3.73 -1.85
N GLU A 26 12.01 3.04 -2.19
CA GLU A 26 12.46 1.85 -1.46
C GLU A 26 13.66 2.20 -0.57
N PRO A 27 13.69 1.75 0.70
CA PRO A 27 14.86 1.98 1.55
C PRO A 27 16.09 1.32 0.94
N SER A 28 17.21 2.03 0.99
CA SER A 28 18.52 1.45 0.68
C SER A 28 19.17 0.85 1.92
N GLU A 29 20.31 0.23 1.68
CA GLU A 29 21.20 -0.35 2.67
C GLU A 29 21.96 0.75 3.45
N VAL A 30 21.95 1.99 2.94
CA VAL A 30 22.51 3.18 3.59
C VAL A 30 21.39 3.95 4.28
N GLU A 31 21.48 4.09 5.60
CA GLU A 31 20.48 4.80 6.40
C GLU A 31 20.24 6.23 5.88
N GLY A 32 18.97 6.60 5.73
CA GLY A 32 18.54 7.90 5.20
C GLY A 32 18.53 8.01 3.67
N TYR A 33 19.00 6.98 2.94
CA TYR A 33 19.00 6.96 1.48
C TYR A 33 18.04 5.92 0.92
N TYR A 34 17.49 6.24 -0.24
CA TYR A 34 16.44 5.47 -0.89
C TYR A 34 16.75 5.27 -2.38
N TYR A 35 16.19 4.20 -2.94
CA TYR A 35 16.07 4.02 -4.37
C TYR A 35 14.72 4.58 -4.83
N LEU A 36 14.73 5.34 -5.92
CA LEU A 36 13.52 5.78 -6.62
C LEU A 36 13.25 4.81 -7.77
N VAL A 37 12.45 3.78 -7.50
CA VAL A 37 12.22 2.65 -8.39
C VAL A 37 11.05 2.94 -9.33
N HIS A 38 11.33 3.03 -10.62
CA HIS A 38 10.30 3.20 -11.64
C HIS A 38 9.40 1.95 -11.69
N SER A 39 8.11 2.15 -11.38
CA SER A 39 7.16 1.05 -11.13
C SER A 39 7.00 0.06 -12.28
N GLN A 40 7.11 0.53 -13.53
CA GLN A 40 6.87 -0.30 -14.70
C GLN A 40 8.09 -1.09 -15.14
N SER A 41 9.30 -0.55 -14.93
CA SER A 41 10.53 -1.18 -15.40
C SER A 41 11.32 -1.87 -14.29
N GLY A 42 11.03 -1.57 -13.02
CA GLY A 42 11.83 -2.00 -11.86
C GLY A 42 13.24 -1.38 -11.81
N LYS A 43 13.54 -0.44 -12.72
CA LYS A 43 14.81 0.30 -12.76
C LYS A 43 14.78 1.47 -11.80
N VAL A 44 15.96 1.97 -11.43
CA VAL A 44 16.09 3.05 -10.46
C VAL A 44 16.57 4.33 -11.13
N LEU A 45 16.23 5.47 -10.52
CA LEU A 45 16.79 6.76 -10.88
C LEU A 45 18.31 6.76 -10.59
N ASP A 46 19.09 7.12 -11.59
CA ASP A 46 20.54 6.92 -11.65
C ASP A 46 21.23 8.15 -12.26
N LEU A 47 22.43 8.46 -11.78
CA LEU A 47 23.28 9.50 -12.38
C LEU A 47 24.06 8.90 -13.54
N GLU A 48 23.91 9.49 -14.73
CA GLU A 48 24.58 9.00 -15.93
C GLU A 48 26.09 8.86 -15.73
N TRP A 49 26.63 7.67 -16.00
CA TRP A 49 28.03 7.29 -15.78
C TRP A 49 28.53 7.48 -14.33
N GLY A 50 27.63 7.60 -13.35
CA GLY A 50 27.96 7.97 -11.98
C GLY A 50 28.49 9.40 -11.82
N GLY A 51 28.17 10.30 -12.75
CA GLY A 51 28.65 11.68 -12.74
C GLY A 51 28.17 12.47 -11.52
N THR A 52 29.02 13.35 -11.00
CA THR A 52 28.74 14.16 -9.80
C THR A 52 28.82 15.66 -10.04
N ALA A 53 29.08 16.06 -11.29
CA ALA A 53 29.09 17.46 -11.71
C ALA A 53 27.66 17.98 -11.90
N SER A 54 27.48 19.30 -11.79
CA SER A 54 26.22 19.92 -12.20
C SER A 54 25.99 19.66 -13.68
N GLN A 55 24.72 19.53 -14.06
CA GLN A 55 24.26 19.16 -15.40
C GLN A 55 24.49 17.69 -15.77
N THR A 56 24.98 16.86 -14.84
CA THR A 56 24.98 15.40 -15.04
C THR A 56 23.55 14.93 -15.29
N ASN A 57 23.35 14.15 -16.35
CA ASN A 57 22.04 13.67 -16.71
C ASN A 57 21.49 12.67 -15.68
N VAL A 58 20.18 12.66 -15.50
CA VAL A 58 19.49 11.68 -14.67
C VAL A 58 18.75 10.70 -15.58
N GLN A 59 18.95 9.40 -15.34
CA GLN A 59 18.46 8.33 -16.19
C GLN A 59 17.78 7.22 -15.38
N LEU A 60 17.09 6.32 -16.06
CA LEU A 60 16.74 5.00 -15.52
C LEU A 60 17.89 4.03 -15.79
N TYR A 61 18.26 3.27 -14.76
CA TYR A 61 19.27 2.23 -14.89
C TYR A 61 18.94 1.02 -14.01
N THR A 62 19.43 -0.15 -14.41
CA THR A 62 19.36 -1.37 -13.61
C THR A 62 19.98 -1.13 -12.23
N LYS A 63 19.27 -1.51 -11.16
CA LYS A 63 19.79 -1.38 -9.79
C LYS A 63 21.13 -2.11 -9.67
N ASN A 64 22.18 -1.36 -9.33
CA ASN A 64 23.56 -1.84 -9.21
C ASN A 64 24.19 -1.50 -7.85
N GLY A 65 23.45 -0.78 -6.97
CA GLY A 65 23.87 -0.50 -5.59
C GLY A 65 24.96 0.56 -5.45
N THR A 66 25.26 1.31 -6.51
CA THR A 66 26.22 2.41 -6.46
C THR A 66 25.62 3.68 -5.86
N ASP A 67 26.47 4.58 -5.37
CA ASP A 67 26.08 5.90 -4.85
C ASP A 67 25.31 6.76 -5.87
N ALA A 68 25.48 6.47 -7.17
CA ALA A 68 24.75 7.12 -8.25
C ALA A 68 23.23 6.88 -8.22
N GLN A 69 22.78 5.88 -7.45
CA GLN A 69 21.38 5.46 -7.37
C GLN A 69 20.71 5.82 -6.03
N LEU A 70 21.44 6.50 -5.15
CA LEU A 70 21.01 6.79 -3.79
C LEU A 70 20.55 8.23 -3.63
N TRP A 71 19.31 8.38 -3.15
CA TRP A 71 18.64 9.66 -2.99
C TRP A 71 18.16 9.85 -1.56
N GLU A 72 18.51 10.99 -0.97
CA GLU A 72 18.03 11.48 0.31
C GLU A 72 16.89 12.49 0.06
N PRO A 73 15.62 12.16 0.40
CA PRO A 73 14.53 13.12 0.35
C PRO A 73 14.61 14.07 1.54
N LEU A 74 14.59 15.37 1.27
CA LEU A 74 14.61 16.45 2.26
C LEU A 74 13.45 17.41 2.00
N LEU A 75 12.92 18.09 3.03
CA LEU A 75 11.99 19.19 2.79
C LEU A 75 12.66 20.28 1.95
N ALA A 76 12.00 20.69 0.88
CA ALA A 76 12.46 21.80 0.06
C ALA A 76 12.47 23.10 0.86
N SER A 77 13.41 23.99 0.57
CA SER A 77 13.59 25.25 1.30
C SER A 77 12.28 26.05 1.40
N GLY A 78 11.83 26.33 2.63
CA GLY A 78 10.61 27.07 2.89
C GLY A 78 9.29 26.34 2.58
N SER A 79 9.34 25.07 2.17
CA SER A 79 8.15 24.25 1.90
C SER A 79 7.81 23.35 3.08
N GLN A 80 6.51 23.16 3.31
CA GLN A 80 5.99 22.17 4.26
C GLN A 80 5.67 20.82 3.58
N VAL A 81 5.65 20.78 2.24
CA VAL A 81 5.09 19.66 1.48
C VAL A 81 5.99 19.18 0.35
N ASN A 82 6.71 20.08 -0.32
CA ASN A 82 7.60 19.71 -1.41
C ASN A 82 8.91 19.16 -0.85
N VAL A 83 9.46 18.18 -1.55
CA VAL A 83 10.75 17.59 -1.23
C VAL A 83 11.78 17.95 -2.29
N THR A 84 13.03 18.01 -1.87
CA THR A 84 14.20 18.01 -2.74
C THR A 84 14.89 16.66 -2.59
N PHE A 85 15.25 16.02 -3.70
CA PHE A 85 16.01 14.77 -3.68
C PHE A 85 17.49 15.09 -3.83
N ARG A 86 18.25 14.90 -2.74
CA ARG A 86 19.69 15.03 -2.73
C ARG A 86 20.34 13.71 -3.12
N ALA A 87 21.14 13.70 -4.18
CA ALA A 87 21.99 12.57 -4.52
C ALA A 87 23.13 12.42 -3.49
N LYS A 88 23.70 11.22 -3.35
CA LYS A 88 24.79 10.96 -2.40
C LYS A 88 25.99 11.92 -2.50
N CYS A 89 26.26 12.43 -3.70
CA CYS A 89 27.32 13.42 -3.95
C CYS A 89 27.02 14.85 -3.43
N GLY A 90 25.84 15.10 -2.86
CA GLY A 90 25.45 16.36 -2.21
C GLY A 90 24.63 17.32 -3.08
N LYS A 91 24.60 17.11 -4.40
CA LYS A 91 23.76 17.87 -5.35
C LYS A 91 22.33 17.33 -5.39
N VAL A 92 21.43 18.05 -6.05
CA VAL A 92 19.99 17.76 -6.02
C VAL A 92 19.41 17.58 -7.43
N LEU A 93 18.29 16.85 -7.52
CA LEU A 93 17.47 16.84 -8.74
C LEU A 93 17.02 18.27 -9.08
N ASP A 94 17.11 18.62 -10.36
CA ASP A 94 16.81 19.96 -10.86
C ASP A 94 16.16 19.86 -12.25
N VAL A 95 15.10 20.63 -12.46
CA VAL A 95 14.47 20.81 -13.77
C VAL A 95 15.35 21.75 -14.59
N CYS A 96 15.88 21.27 -15.71
CA CYS A 96 16.82 22.03 -16.54
C CYS A 96 16.33 23.46 -16.83
N SER A 97 17.14 24.43 -16.38
CA SER A 97 16.87 25.87 -16.51
C SER A 97 15.54 26.34 -15.89
N GLY A 98 14.91 25.55 -15.02
CA GLY A 98 13.58 25.82 -14.47
C GLY A 98 12.46 25.86 -15.51
N ALA A 99 12.65 25.25 -16.69
CA ALA A 99 11.67 25.30 -17.77
C ALA A 99 10.47 24.37 -17.51
N SER A 100 9.26 24.83 -17.85
CA SER A 100 8.00 24.11 -17.59
C SER A 100 7.47 23.28 -18.78
N SER A 101 8.20 23.24 -19.90
CA SER A 101 7.80 22.49 -21.09
C SER A 101 7.90 20.97 -20.91
N ASN A 102 6.97 20.23 -21.49
CA ASN A 102 7.07 18.77 -21.63
C ASN A 102 8.37 18.39 -22.37
N GLY A 103 9.09 17.41 -21.84
CA GLY A 103 10.38 16.96 -22.36
C GLY A 103 11.58 17.73 -21.82
N THR A 104 11.40 18.75 -20.97
CA THR A 104 12.52 19.40 -20.27
C THR A 104 13.32 18.36 -19.49
N ASN A 105 14.64 18.41 -19.62
CA ASN A 105 15.51 17.43 -18.97
C ASN A 105 15.49 17.56 -17.44
N ILE A 106 15.61 16.43 -16.74
CA ILE A 106 15.96 16.42 -15.30
C ILE A 106 17.45 16.09 -15.18
N TRP A 107 18.17 16.92 -14.46
CA TRP A 107 19.61 16.75 -14.26
C TRP A 107 19.98 16.98 -12.80
N LEU A 108 21.25 16.78 -12.48
CA LEU A 108 21.82 17.08 -11.18
C LEU A 108 22.29 18.54 -11.14
N PHE A 109 22.00 19.28 -10.08
CA PHE A 109 22.49 20.66 -9.94
C PHE A 109 22.81 21.04 -8.49
N GLU A 110 23.57 22.12 -8.31
CA GLU A 110 23.83 22.68 -6.98
C GLU A 110 22.51 23.14 -6.34
N SER A 111 22.35 22.86 -5.04
CA SER A 111 21.14 23.28 -4.32
C SER A 111 21.06 24.80 -4.27
N ASN A 112 19.99 25.36 -4.81
CA ASN A 112 19.74 26.80 -4.92
C ASN A 112 18.37 27.21 -4.34
N GLY A 113 17.58 26.24 -3.87
CA GLY A 113 16.30 26.48 -3.19
C GLY A 113 15.19 27.00 -4.11
N THR A 114 15.36 26.92 -5.43
CA THR A 114 14.35 27.36 -6.40
C THR A 114 13.24 26.32 -6.57
N PRO A 115 12.07 26.70 -7.11
CA PRO A 115 11.01 25.75 -7.44
C PRO A 115 11.43 24.63 -8.40
N ALA A 116 12.49 24.83 -9.20
CA ALA A 116 13.02 23.81 -10.10
C ALA A 116 13.60 22.59 -9.36
N GLN A 117 13.83 22.69 -8.05
CA GLN A 117 14.39 21.65 -7.17
C GLN A 117 13.37 21.15 -6.14
N ALA A 118 12.12 21.61 -6.23
CA ALA A 118 11.05 21.30 -5.29
C ALA A 118 10.02 20.39 -5.98
N PHE A 119 10.03 19.12 -5.62
CA PHE A 119 9.16 18.10 -6.17
C PHE A 119 8.03 17.79 -5.20
N HIS A 120 6.80 17.86 -5.69
CA HIS A 120 5.62 17.46 -4.93
C HIS A 120 5.33 15.98 -5.21
N LEU A 121 5.36 15.15 -4.17
CA LEU A 121 5.08 13.73 -4.29
C LEU A 121 3.59 13.46 -4.15
N VAL A 122 2.98 13.00 -5.24
CA VAL A 122 1.57 12.61 -5.25
C VAL A 122 1.47 11.10 -5.08
N PRO A 123 0.82 10.59 -4.02
CA PRO A 123 0.53 9.17 -3.88
C PRO A 123 -0.26 8.64 -5.07
N VAL A 124 0.21 7.55 -5.65
CA VAL A 124 -0.33 6.90 -6.86
C VAL A 124 -1.78 6.45 -6.67
N ASP A 125 -2.15 6.15 -5.43
CA ASP A 125 -3.43 5.60 -5.05
C ASP A 125 -4.53 6.62 -4.81
N GLY A 126 -4.22 7.91 -4.97
CA GLY A 126 -5.14 8.98 -4.63
C GLY A 126 -5.59 8.92 -3.17
N SER A 127 -4.87 8.22 -2.29
CA SER A 127 -5.20 8.08 -0.86
C SER A 127 -5.28 9.43 -0.14
N ASN A 128 -4.63 10.45 -0.70
CA ASN A 128 -4.69 11.82 -0.24
C ASN A 128 -5.69 12.70 -1.01
N ILE A 129 -6.59 12.19 -1.85
CA ILE A 129 -7.58 13.04 -2.53
C ILE A 129 -8.90 13.09 -1.74
N ALA A 130 -9.47 14.28 -1.56
CA ALA A 130 -10.82 14.46 -1.08
C ALA A 130 -11.62 15.28 -2.09
N TYR A 131 -12.94 15.13 -2.06
CA TYR A 131 -13.85 15.90 -2.89
C TYR A 131 -14.67 16.85 -2.04
N VAL A 132 -14.79 18.10 -2.48
CA VAL A 132 -15.67 19.07 -1.83
C VAL A 132 -17.12 18.59 -1.92
N ASN A 133 -17.78 18.41 -0.78
CA ASN A 133 -19.15 17.93 -0.66
C ASN A 133 -20.00 18.90 0.15
N THR A 134 -20.45 19.96 -0.50
CA THR A 134 -21.35 20.96 0.06
C THR A 134 -22.77 20.81 -0.49
N ALA A 135 -23.78 21.30 0.25
CA ALA A 135 -25.19 21.20 -0.16
C ALA A 135 -25.59 22.23 -1.24
N SER A 136 -25.11 23.48 -1.14
CA SER A 136 -25.44 24.54 -2.11
C SER A 136 -24.41 25.67 -2.26
N ALA A 137 -23.43 25.79 -1.36
CA ALA A 137 -22.44 26.86 -1.36
C ALA A 137 -21.02 26.36 -1.68
N ASN A 138 -20.14 27.23 -2.15
CA ASN A 138 -18.71 26.92 -2.31
C ASN A 138 -18.02 26.79 -0.96
N LEU A 139 -17.05 25.88 -0.85
CA LEU A 139 -16.17 25.74 0.30
C LEU A 139 -15.04 26.78 0.24
N ASN A 140 -14.79 27.52 1.32
CA ASN A 140 -13.67 28.46 1.37
C ASN A 140 -12.37 27.73 1.71
N LEU A 141 -11.34 27.89 0.87
CA LEU A 141 -9.95 27.62 1.23
C LEU A 141 -9.43 28.82 2.02
N ARG A 142 -8.87 28.60 3.22
CA ARG A 142 -8.45 29.66 4.14
C ARG A 142 -6.96 29.62 4.45
N SER A 143 -6.40 30.75 4.86
CA SER A 143 -4.98 30.85 5.20
C SER A 143 -4.59 30.18 6.53
N ALA A 144 -5.55 29.89 7.40
CA ALA A 144 -5.35 29.26 8.70
C ALA A 144 -6.60 28.45 9.10
N PRO A 145 -6.51 27.48 10.04
CA PRO A 145 -7.63 26.64 10.48
C PRO A 145 -8.62 27.42 11.39
N SER A 146 -9.24 28.47 10.84
CA SER A 146 -10.19 29.33 11.54
C SER A 146 -11.20 29.96 10.57
N THR A 147 -12.44 30.15 11.03
CA THR A 147 -13.48 30.83 10.25
C THR A 147 -13.23 32.33 10.08
N SER A 148 -12.36 32.93 10.88
CA SER A 148 -11.93 34.34 10.77
C SER A 148 -10.72 34.56 9.86
N ALA A 149 -10.05 33.48 9.42
CA ALA A 149 -8.89 33.58 8.54
C ALA A 149 -9.25 34.06 7.13
N SER A 150 -8.29 34.68 6.43
CA SER A 150 -8.51 35.18 5.07
C SER A 150 -8.85 34.04 4.11
N ILE A 151 -9.72 34.33 3.14
CA ILE A 151 -10.15 33.38 2.12
C ILE A 151 -9.16 33.46 0.95
N LEU A 152 -8.49 32.35 0.66
CA LEU A 152 -7.55 32.21 -0.45
C LEU A 152 -8.28 31.85 -1.75
N ALA A 153 -9.30 30.99 -1.67
CA ALA A 153 -10.10 30.56 -2.82
C ALA A 153 -11.50 30.07 -2.41
N LYS A 154 -12.39 29.96 -3.40
CA LYS A 154 -13.71 29.33 -3.27
C LYS A 154 -13.77 28.09 -4.14
N LEU A 155 -14.08 26.95 -3.52
CA LEU A 155 -14.07 25.63 -4.13
C LEU A 155 -15.51 25.14 -4.36
N PRO A 156 -15.98 25.00 -5.61
CA PRO A 156 -17.27 24.40 -5.91
C PRO A 156 -17.40 22.96 -5.42
N LYS A 157 -18.64 22.47 -5.25
CA LYS A 157 -18.90 21.05 -5.00
C LYS A 157 -18.27 20.19 -6.09
N GLY A 158 -17.66 19.08 -5.70
CA GLY A 158 -16.98 18.15 -6.60
C GLY A 158 -15.54 18.55 -6.93
N THR A 159 -15.05 19.70 -6.46
CA THR A 159 -13.63 20.05 -6.59
C THR A 159 -12.78 19.01 -5.88
N ALA A 160 -11.82 18.42 -6.60
CA ALA A 160 -10.82 17.54 -6.01
C ALA A 160 -9.77 18.39 -5.28
N VAL A 161 -9.40 17.98 -4.08
CA VAL A 161 -8.36 18.60 -3.27
C VAL A 161 -7.41 17.52 -2.78
N GLU A 162 -6.12 17.82 -2.75
CA GLU A 162 -5.14 16.94 -2.14
C GLU A 162 -5.00 17.26 -0.66
N VAL A 163 -5.16 16.28 0.20
CA VAL A 163 -5.10 16.32 1.66
C VAL A 163 -3.64 16.24 2.09
N LEU A 164 -3.15 17.29 2.73
CA LEU A 164 -1.78 17.43 3.21
C LEU A 164 -1.66 17.08 4.70
N SER A 165 -2.72 17.34 5.48
CA SER A 165 -2.83 16.91 6.88
C SER A 165 -4.26 16.48 7.20
N GLY A 166 -4.41 15.57 8.17
CA GLY A 166 -5.71 15.05 8.61
C GLY A 166 -6.56 16.07 9.36
N ASP A 167 -7.67 15.60 9.94
CA ASP A 167 -8.59 16.46 10.69
C ASP A 167 -7.98 16.96 12.01
N GLU A 168 -7.52 18.20 12.02
CA GLU A 168 -7.08 18.91 13.22
C GLU A 168 -8.15 19.90 13.65
N ASN A 169 -8.95 19.53 14.67
CA ASN A 169 -10.02 20.37 15.22
C ASN A 169 -11.08 20.82 14.19
N GLY A 170 -11.43 19.97 13.22
CA GLY A 170 -12.44 20.27 12.20
C GLY A 170 -11.88 20.94 10.93
N TRP A 171 -10.54 21.02 10.80
CA TRP A 171 -9.85 21.58 9.65
C TRP A 171 -8.90 20.56 9.02
N THR A 172 -8.90 20.54 7.69
CA THR A 172 -7.98 19.74 6.87
C THR A 172 -7.12 20.70 6.06
N GLN A 173 -5.79 20.55 6.11
CA GLN A 173 -4.90 21.28 5.21
C GLN A 173 -4.91 20.59 3.84
N VAL A 174 -5.10 21.37 2.78
CA VAL A 174 -5.22 20.86 1.43
C VAL A 174 -4.40 21.68 0.43
N LEU A 175 -3.93 21.02 -0.63
CA LEU A 175 -3.39 21.61 -1.84
C LEU A 175 -4.45 21.56 -2.93
N VAL A 176 -4.75 22.71 -3.52
CA VAL A 176 -5.67 22.82 -4.66
C VAL A 176 -5.26 23.98 -5.55
N ASN A 177 -5.16 23.74 -6.86
CA ASN A 177 -4.75 24.76 -7.85
C ASN A 177 -3.45 25.50 -7.46
N GLY A 178 -2.45 24.76 -6.93
CA GLY A 178 -1.17 25.34 -6.49
C GLY A 178 -1.21 26.14 -5.19
N HIS A 179 -2.35 26.21 -4.50
CA HIS A 179 -2.50 26.91 -3.23
C HIS A 179 -2.62 25.92 -2.08
N VAL A 180 -1.79 26.09 -1.06
CA VAL A 180 -1.91 25.40 0.23
C VAL A 180 -2.79 26.24 1.16
N GLY A 181 -3.80 25.62 1.76
CA GLY A 181 -4.66 26.28 2.74
C GLY A 181 -5.50 25.30 3.52
N TYR A 182 -6.40 25.81 4.37
CA TYR A 182 -7.24 25.01 5.26
C TYR A 182 -8.70 25.07 4.82
N VAL A 183 -9.35 23.92 4.78
CA VAL A 183 -10.79 23.79 4.57
C VAL A 183 -11.44 23.08 5.75
N SER A 184 -12.73 23.32 5.98
CA SER A 184 -13.45 22.62 7.05
C SER A 184 -13.69 21.16 6.65
N THR A 185 -13.21 20.22 7.48
CA THR A 185 -13.23 18.77 7.26
C THR A 185 -14.62 18.24 6.95
N GLN A 186 -15.66 18.77 7.59
CA GLN A 186 -17.06 18.33 7.41
C GLN A 186 -17.58 18.47 5.97
N TYR A 187 -16.95 19.30 5.15
CA TYR A 187 -17.31 19.53 3.75
C TYR A 187 -16.41 18.76 2.79
N LEU A 188 -15.57 17.86 3.29
CA LEU A 188 -14.79 16.94 2.49
C LEU A 188 -15.43 15.55 2.50
N LYS A 189 -15.59 15.00 1.31
CA LYS A 189 -15.76 13.57 1.11
C LYS A 189 -14.40 13.01 0.76
N PHE A 190 -13.70 12.50 1.76
CA PHE A 190 -12.47 11.75 1.55
C PHE A 190 -12.77 10.57 0.62
N THR A 191 -11.90 10.34 -0.36
CA THR A 191 -11.87 9.01 -0.95
C THR A 191 -11.42 8.07 0.15
N SER A 192 -12.36 7.35 0.78
CA SER A 192 -12.00 6.13 1.49
C SER A 192 -11.11 5.34 0.54
N ALA A 193 -9.93 4.93 0.99
CA ALA A 193 -8.96 4.16 0.21
C ALA A 193 -9.69 3.21 -0.76
N SER A 194 -9.83 3.67 -1.99
CA SER A 194 -10.39 2.91 -3.10
C SER A 194 -9.18 2.55 -3.93
N GLN A 195 -8.43 1.59 -3.40
CA GLN A 195 -7.54 0.66 -4.11
C GLN A 195 -6.66 1.22 -5.23
N SER A 196 -5.36 1.42 -4.94
CA SER A 196 -4.26 1.00 -5.86
C SER A 196 -2.87 1.20 -5.21
N THR A 197 -2.32 0.28 -4.43
CA THR A 197 -1.59 -0.86 -5.00
C THR A 197 -1.82 -2.10 -4.17
N SER A 198 -2.93 -2.75 -4.43
CA SER A 198 -2.93 -4.20 -4.47
C SER A 198 -2.54 -4.50 -5.93
N SER A 199 -1.45 -5.22 -6.20
CA SER A 199 -1.03 -5.56 -7.57
C SER A 199 -2.23 -6.04 -8.43
N SER A 200 -2.18 -5.98 -9.76
CA SER A 200 -3.25 -6.54 -10.62
C SER A 200 -3.69 -7.94 -10.15
N ALA A 201 -2.76 -8.73 -9.61
CA ALA A 201 -3.02 -10.00 -8.94
C ALA A 201 -3.86 -9.87 -7.66
N GLU A 202 -3.53 -8.98 -6.71
CA GLU A 202 -4.35 -8.81 -5.49
C GLU A 202 -5.79 -8.33 -5.79
N GLN A 203 -5.98 -7.50 -6.82
CA GLN A 203 -7.32 -7.08 -7.26
C GLN A 203 -8.09 -8.27 -7.83
N GLN A 204 -7.45 -9.04 -8.70
CA GLN A 204 -8.01 -10.27 -9.26
C GLN A 204 -8.33 -11.30 -8.17
N ILE A 205 -7.44 -11.49 -7.20
CA ILE A 205 -7.63 -12.38 -6.05
C ILE A 205 -8.79 -11.89 -5.18
N SER A 206 -8.86 -10.60 -4.90
CA SER A 206 -9.98 -10.00 -4.13
C SER A 206 -11.31 -10.16 -4.84
N ALA A 207 -11.35 -9.95 -6.16
CA ALA A 207 -12.53 -10.19 -6.98
C ALA A 207 -12.93 -11.66 -6.94
N LYS A 208 -11.97 -12.58 -7.07
CA LYS A 208 -12.23 -14.02 -7.01
C LYS A 208 -12.74 -14.48 -5.65
N LEU A 209 -12.18 -13.94 -4.58
CA LEU A 209 -12.66 -14.14 -3.22
C LEU A 209 -14.09 -13.64 -3.05
N LYS A 210 -14.44 -12.48 -3.63
CA LYS A 210 -15.80 -11.96 -3.60
C LYS A 210 -16.78 -12.90 -4.32
N GLU A 211 -16.43 -13.37 -5.52
CA GLU A 211 -17.23 -14.36 -6.26
C GLU A 211 -17.46 -15.65 -5.46
N MET A 212 -16.43 -16.11 -4.74
CA MET A 212 -16.55 -17.26 -3.85
C MET A 212 -17.58 -17.03 -2.75
N MET A 213 -17.53 -15.86 -2.12
CA MET A 213 -18.27 -15.58 -0.89
C MET A 213 -19.68 -15.05 -1.12
N ASP A 214 -19.97 -14.47 -2.29
CA ASP A 214 -21.36 -14.17 -2.73
C ASP A 214 -22.07 -15.40 -3.33
N GLY A 215 -21.31 -16.44 -3.65
CA GLY A 215 -21.79 -17.72 -4.16
C GLY A 215 -21.89 -17.80 -5.68
N SER A 216 -21.46 -16.78 -6.41
CA SER A 216 -21.37 -16.82 -7.88
C SER A 216 -20.33 -17.81 -8.38
N PHE A 217 -19.31 -18.13 -7.58
CA PHE A 217 -18.34 -19.17 -7.88
C PHE A 217 -18.88 -20.59 -7.65
N LYS A 218 -18.79 -21.44 -8.69
CA LYS A 218 -19.09 -22.89 -8.64
C LYS A 218 -20.35 -23.20 -7.81
N ASN A 219 -21.46 -22.54 -8.15
CA ASN A 219 -22.80 -22.81 -7.61
C ASN A 219 -22.90 -22.72 -6.06
N GLY A 220 -22.32 -21.69 -5.46
CA GLY A 220 -22.53 -21.38 -4.04
C GLY A 220 -21.66 -22.13 -3.04
N THR A 221 -20.62 -22.83 -3.48
CA THR A 221 -19.78 -23.71 -2.63
C THR A 221 -19.19 -23.02 -1.38
N TYR A 222 -18.89 -21.72 -1.46
CA TYR A 222 -18.22 -20.95 -0.40
C TYR A 222 -19.05 -19.78 0.13
N LYS A 223 -20.35 -19.73 -0.16
CA LYS A 223 -21.19 -18.55 0.10
C LYS A 223 -21.27 -18.23 1.60
N VAL A 224 -21.06 -16.96 1.96
CA VAL A 224 -21.24 -16.47 3.33
C VAL A 224 -22.68 -16.70 3.81
N GLY A 225 -22.83 -17.10 5.07
CA GLY A 225 -24.11 -17.48 5.65
C GLY A 225 -24.57 -18.89 5.31
N THR A 226 -23.77 -19.66 4.55
CA THR A 226 -24.03 -21.07 4.28
C THR A 226 -22.99 -21.97 4.97
N ARG A 227 -23.31 -23.26 5.06
CA ARG A 227 -22.37 -24.26 5.58
C ARG A 227 -21.36 -24.63 4.51
N TYR A 228 -20.08 -24.68 4.86
CA TYR A 228 -19.04 -25.16 3.95
C TYR A 228 -19.23 -26.65 3.61
N GLN A 229 -19.37 -26.96 2.31
CA GLN A 229 -19.57 -28.33 1.78
C GLN A 229 -18.52 -28.74 0.74
N GLY A 230 -17.46 -27.95 0.56
CA GLY A 230 -16.43 -28.23 -0.45
C GLY A 230 -15.48 -29.38 -0.07
N PRO A 231 -14.43 -29.60 -0.88
CA PRO A 231 -13.37 -30.55 -0.54
C PRO A 231 -12.84 -30.33 0.89
N TYR A 232 -12.55 -31.40 1.61
CA TYR A 232 -12.10 -31.32 3.01
C TYR A 232 -13.12 -30.72 4.00
N TYR A 233 -14.44 -30.76 3.73
CA TYR A 233 -15.46 -30.27 4.68
C TYR A 233 -15.37 -30.91 6.08
N THR A 234 -14.80 -32.12 6.18
CA THR A 234 -14.51 -32.83 7.43
C THR A 234 -13.35 -32.19 8.23
N GLU A 235 -12.51 -31.37 7.61
CA GLU A 235 -11.41 -30.62 8.24
C GLU A 235 -11.85 -29.23 8.78
N GLN A 236 -13.15 -28.93 8.77
CA GLN A 236 -13.75 -27.72 9.36
C GLN A 236 -13.12 -26.41 8.84
N CYS A 237 -12.76 -25.48 9.75
CA CYS A 237 -12.12 -24.19 9.43
C CYS A 237 -10.89 -24.34 8.53
N LYS A 238 -10.08 -25.38 8.76
CA LYS A 238 -8.88 -25.66 7.98
C LYS A 238 -9.23 -26.12 6.58
N GLY A 239 -10.21 -27.02 6.46
CA GLY A 239 -10.68 -27.51 5.15
C GLY A 239 -11.22 -26.39 4.26
N PHE A 240 -12.00 -25.48 4.85
CA PHE A 240 -12.48 -24.28 4.17
C PHE A 240 -11.32 -23.41 3.67
N ALA A 241 -10.43 -22.98 4.57
CA ALA A 241 -9.33 -22.09 4.21
C ALA A 241 -8.39 -22.73 3.18
N LYS A 242 -8.07 -24.02 3.34
CA LYS A 242 -7.27 -24.77 2.35
C LYS A 242 -7.89 -24.75 0.97
N SER A 243 -9.19 -24.98 0.90
CA SER A 243 -9.89 -25.09 -0.37
C SER A 243 -9.99 -23.74 -1.06
N VAL A 244 -10.26 -22.67 -0.31
CA VAL A 244 -10.22 -21.30 -0.87
C VAL A 244 -8.82 -20.99 -1.42
N HIS A 245 -7.77 -21.23 -0.63
CA HIS A 245 -6.39 -20.98 -1.07
C HIS A 245 -6.00 -21.83 -2.30
N GLN A 246 -6.40 -23.10 -2.35
CA GLN A 246 -6.18 -23.97 -3.49
C GLN A 246 -6.89 -23.46 -4.75
N GLN A 247 -8.13 -22.98 -4.64
CA GLN A 247 -8.84 -22.43 -5.78
C GLN A 247 -8.23 -21.11 -6.27
N LEU A 248 -7.60 -20.35 -5.38
CA LEU A 248 -6.92 -19.11 -5.75
C LEU A 248 -5.57 -19.36 -6.42
N PHE A 249 -4.77 -20.31 -5.93
CA PHE A 249 -3.35 -20.44 -6.33
C PHE A 249 -2.98 -21.80 -6.94
N GLY A 250 -3.93 -22.73 -7.05
CA GLY A 250 -3.76 -23.99 -7.79
C GLY A 250 -2.98 -25.08 -7.06
N TYR A 251 -2.59 -24.86 -5.81
CA TYR A 251 -1.86 -25.85 -5.01
C TYR A 251 -2.43 -26.01 -3.60
N ASN A 252 -2.19 -27.17 -3.01
CA ASN A 252 -2.58 -27.44 -1.64
C ASN A 252 -1.54 -26.92 -0.66
N ILE A 253 -2.02 -26.20 0.35
CA ILE A 253 -1.24 -25.86 1.52
C ILE A 253 -1.23 -27.05 2.49
N GLY A 254 -0.09 -27.34 3.12
CA GLY A 254 0.13 -28.57 3.88
C GLY A 254 -0.69 -28.69 5.17
N SER A 255 -0.41 -29.73 5.96
CA SER A 255 -1.11 -29.98 7.24
C SER A 255 -0.48 -29.21 8.40
N THR A 256 -1.26 -28.94 9.43
CA THR A 256 -0.78 -28.36 10.69
C THR A 256 0.21 -29.28 11.36
N LYS A 257 1.29 -28.71 11.92
CA LYS A 257 2.20 -29.48 12.78
C LYS A 257 1.46 -29.98 14.03
N ALA A 258 1.99 -31.05 14.63
CA ALA A 258 1.50 -31.56 15.91
C ALA A 258 1.64 -30.50 17.01
N LYS A 259 0.84 -30.64 18.09
CA LYS A 259 0.94 -29.76 19.25
C LYS A 259 2.39 -29.76 19.80
N PRO A 260 2.92 -28.62 20.28
CA PRO A 260 2.25 -27.32 20.46
C PRO A 260 2.19 -26.43 19.19
N TYR A 261 2.72 -26.91 18.06
CA TYR A 261 2.93 -26.12 16.85
C TYR A 261 1.76 -26.12 15.86
N ASN A 262 0.54 -26.38 16.31
CA ASN A 262 -0.63 -26.38 15.41
C ASN A 262 -1.03 -24.99 14.89
N TYR A 263 -0.28 -23.94 15.24
CA TYR A 263 -0.31 -22.61 14.63
C TYR A 263 0.62 -22.51 13.40
N GLN A 264 1.43 -23.53 13.13
CA GLN A 264 2.25 -23.66 11.95
C GLN A 264 1.77 -24.83 11.11
N ILE A 265 1.94 -24.69 9.80
CA ILE A 265 1.76 -25.76 8.83
C ILE A 265 3.12 -26.24 8.34
N ASN A 266 3.18 -27.49 7.90
CA ASN A 266 4.28 -27.97 7.10
C ASN A 266 4.09 -27.47 5.66
N ILE A 267 5.03 -26.70 5.14
CA ILE A 267 5.01 -26.28 3.74
C ILE A 267 5.62 -27.43 2.94
N ASN A 268 4.75 -28.24 2.35
CA ASN A 268 5.10 -29.42 1.56
C ASN A 268 5.31 -29.11 0.07
N SER A 269 4.87 -27.94 -0.40
CA SER A 269 5.03 -27.48 -1.79
C SER A 269 5.91 -26.23 -1.83
N ASN A 270 6.77 -26.11 -2.84
CA ASN A 270 7.69 -24.97 -3.02
C ASN A 270 6.96 -23.65 -3.38
N ASN A 271 5.63 -23.64 -3.39
CA ASN A 271 4.79 -22.55 -3.90
C ASN A 271 4.21 -21.67 -2.78
N THR A 272 4.49 -21.98 -1.52
CA THR A 272 4.06 -21.19 -0.35
C THR A 272 5.27 -20.67 0.43
N THR A 273 5.19 -19.43 0.89
CA THR A 273 6.18 -18.82 1.78
C THR A 273 5.54 -18.52 3.13
N CYS A 274 6.22 -18.85 4.22
CA CYS A 274 5.87 -18.35 5.55
C CYS A 274 6.33 -16.90 5.65
N VAL A 275 5.40 -15.95 5.67
CA VAL A 275 5.70 -14.52 5.84
C VAL A 275 6.24 -14.27 7.24
N GLY A 276 5.65 -14.92 8.24
CA GLY A 276 6.16 -14.88 9.60
C GLY A 276 5.27 -15.61 10.59
N SER A 277 5.83 -15.86 11.78
CA SER A 277 5.16 -16.51 12.90
C SER A 277 5.41 -15.72 14.18
N LEU A 278 4.37 -15.56 14.99
CA LEU A 278 4.44 -15.01 16.33
C LEU A 278 3.92 -16.02 17.34
N THR A 279 4.71 -16.29 18.38
CA THR A 279 4.32 -17.10 19.55
C THR A 279 4.20 -16.21 20.78
N ASN A 280 3.57 -16.75 21.83
CA ASN A 280 3.36 -16.07 23.09
C ASN A 280 2.73 -14.69 22.89
N LEU A 281 1.68 -14.60 22.05
CA LEU A 281 1.05 -13.33 21.67
C LEU A 281 0.60 -12.47 22.87
N ALA A 282 0.30 -13.10 24.01
CA ALA A 282 0.00 -12.39 25.26
C ALA A 282 1.13 -11.43 25.69
N SER A 283 2.39 -11.76 25.43
CA SER A 283 3.56 -10.91 25.74
C SER A 283 3.99 -10.00 24.59
N LYS A 284 3.34 -10.08 23.42
CA LYS A 284 3.63 -9.24 22.26
C LYS A 284 2.85 -7.93 22.31
N SER A 285 3.39 -6.89 21.68
CA SER A 285 2.70 -5.62 21.49
C SER A 285 1.68 -5.74 20.34
N ASN A 286 0.70 -4.83 20.28
CA ASN A 286 -0.15 -4.72 19.09
C ASN A 286 0.68 -4.31 17.85
N GLY A 287 1.79 -3.58 18.06
CA GLY A 287 2.72 -3.20 17.00
C GLY A 287 3.44 -4.39 16.39
N ASP A 288 3.82 -5.39 17.18
CA ASP A 288 4.48 -6.61 16.68
C ASP A 288 3.54 -7.38 15.75
N LEU A 289 2.27 -7.49 16.15
CA LEU A 289 1.25 -8.15 15.33
C LEU A 289 0.93 -7.32 14.08
N ALA A 290 0.87 -5.99 14.21
CA ALA A 290 0.67 -5.10 13.07
C ALA A 290 1.82 -5.21 12.06
N ALA A 291 3.07 -5.29 12.51
CA ALA A 291 4.24 -5.42 11.64
C ALA A 291 4.18 -6.71 10.80
N LEU A 292 3.65 -7.81 11.35
CA LEU A 292 3.41 -9.04 10.58
C LEU A 292 2.20 -8.92 9.67
N LEU A 293 1.05 -8.49 10.20
CA LEU A 293 -0.21 -8.52 9.45
C LEU A 293 -0.30 -7.46 8.36
N ARG A 294 0.43 -6.34 8.45
CA ARG A 294 0.53 -5.36 7.36
C ARG A 294 1.24 -5.90 6.12
N GLN A 295 1.93 -7.04 6.22
CA GLN A 295 2.49 -7.75 5.07
C GLN A 295 1.49 -8.73 4.44
N ALA A 296 0.33 -8.94 5.07
CA ALA A 296 -0.68 -9.86 4.56
C ALA A 296 -1.42 -9.25 3.36
N ARG A 297 -1.68 -10.10 2.37
CA ARG A 297 -2.39 -9.73 1.15
C ARG A 297 -3.66 -10.58 0.99
N PRO A 298 -4.64 -10.15 0.18
CA PRO A 298 -5.86 -10.94 -0.05
C PRO A 298 -5.55 -12.39 -0.46
N GLY A 299 -6.27 -13.37 0.09
CA GLY A 299 -6.05 -14.79 -0.22
C GLY A 299 -4.94 -15.47 0.58
N ASP A 300 -4.15 -14.71 1.34
CA ASP A 300 -3.15 -15.27 2.25
C ASP A 300 -3.82 -16.15 3.31
N PHE A 301 -3.10 -17.18 3.72
CA PHE A 301 -3.57 -18.15 4.70
C PHE A 301 -3.03 -17.81 6.08
N ILE A 302 -3.93 -17.70 7.06
CA ILE A 302 -3.57 -17.52 8.46
C ILE A 302 -3.89 -18.79 9.23
N GLN A 303 -2.92 -19.25 10.01
CA GLN A 303 -3.09 -20.30 11.01
C GLN A 303 -2.88 -19.73 12.40
N VAL A 304 -3.86 -19.92 13.29
CA VAL A 304 -3.73 -19.51 14.70
C VAL A 304 -3.87 -20.69 15.66
N ARG A 305 -3.24 -20.54 16.83
CA ARG A 305 -3.56 -21.29 18.05
C ARG A 305 -4.42 -20.40 18.92
N ARG A 306 -5.69 -20.75 19.11
CA ARG A 306 -6.57 -20.01 20.04
C ARG A 306 -6.16 -20.24 21.50
N THR A 307 -6.35 -19.23 22.34
CA THR A 307 -6.13 -19.29 23.79
C THR A 307 -7.03 -20.34 24.45
N THR A 308 -8.28 -20.39 24.00
CA THR A 308 -9.26 -21.41 24.38
C THR A 308 -9.65 -22.21 23.14
N GLY A 309 -9.72 -23.54 23.27
CA GLY A 309 -10.02 -24.44 22.15
C GLY A 309 -8.79 -24.90 21.36
N GLY A 310 -9.00 -25.27 20.09
CA GLY A 310 -7.99 -25.81 19.16
C GLY A 310 -7.30 -24.76 18.27
N SER A 311 -6.67 -25.20 17.20
CA SER A 311 -6.22 -24.29 16.14
C SER A 311 -7.41 -23.76 15.32
N HIS A 312 -7.19 -22.71 14.54
CA HIS A 312 -8.17 -22.14 13.62
C HIS A 312 -7.47 -21.58 12.39
N SER A 313 -8.13 -21.65 11.23
CA SER A 313 -7.55 -21.24 9.95
C SER A 313 -8.48 -20.26 9.25
N MET A 314 -7.90 -19.24 8.62
CA MET A 314 -8.62 -18.10 8.05
C MET A 314 -7.97 -17.68 6.73
N ILE A 315 -8.73 -17.02 5.87
CA ILE A 315 -8.24 -16.40 4.63
C ILE A 315 -8.34 -14.88 4.73
N VAL A 316 -7.24 -14.20 4.43
CA VAL A 316 -7.16 -12.74 4.47
C VAL A 316 -8.02 -12.13 3.36
N VAL A 317 -8.80 -11.11 3.72
CA VAL A 317 -9.59 -10.31 2.77
C VAL A 317 -8.94 -8.95 2.61
N SER A 318 -8.66 -8.28 3.72
CA SER A 318 -8.03 -6.96 3.74
C SER A 318 -7.40 -6.69 5.11
N VAL A 319 -6.41 -5.80 5.12
CA VAL A 319 -5.78 -5.29 6.34
C VAL A 319 -5.81 -3.77 6.31
N SER A 320 -6.11 -3.18 7.46
CA SER A 320 -6.07 -1.74 7.71
C SER A 320 -5.04 -1.44 8.81
N ASP A 321 -4.89 -0.18 9.21
CA ASP A 321 -3.91 0.23 10.21
C ASP A 321 -4.03 -0.49 11.56
N SER A 322 -5.23 -0.97 11.90
CA SER A 322 -5.54 -1.57 13.20
C SER A 322 -6.39 -2.84 13.15
N ASN A 323 -6.94 -3.21 11.98
CA ASN A 323 -7.85 -4.34 11.83
C ASN A 323 -7.47 -5.23 10.66
N ILE A 324 -7.83 -6.51 10.77
CA ILE A 324 -7.81 -7.48 9.70
C ILE A 324 -9.21 -8.01 9.44
N THR A 325 -9.60 -8.06 8.17
CA THR A 325 -10.82 -8.70 7.70
C THR A 325 -10.46 -10.05 7.12
N VAL A 326 -11.19 -11.10 7.53
CA VAL A 326 -10.96 -12.47 7.08
C VAL A 326 -12.26 -13.16 6.67
N TYR A 327 -12.15 -14.12 5.77
CA TYR A 327 -13.13 -15.18 5.63
C TYR A 327 -12.72 -16.37 6.50
N GLU A 328 -13.68 -16.92 7.22
CA GLU A 328 -13.47 -18.07 8.08
C GLU A 328 -14.72 -18.93 8.15
N ALA A 329 -14.55 -20.17 8.61
CA ALA A 329 -15.66 -21.10 8.81
C ALA A 329 -15.57 -21.81 10.16
N ASN A 330 -16.70 -22.36 10.61
CA ASN A 330 -16.79 -23.17 11.84
C ASN A 330 -16.44 -22.42 13.15
N VAL A 331 -16.87 -21.17 13.26
CA VAL A 331 -16.87 -20.44 14.54
C VAL A 331 -18.14 -20.70 15.36
N ASP A 332 -19.17 -21.23 14.71
CA ASP A 332 -20.53 -21.46 15.19
C ASP A 332 -20.81 -22.94 15.51
N TRP A 333 -19.78 -23.79 15.40
CA TRP A 333 -19.86 -25.26 15.50
C TRP A 333 -20.68 -25.93 14.40
N GLN A 334 -21.07 -25.20 13.35
CA GLN A 334 -21.90 -25.70 12.26
C GLN A 334 -21.18 -25.65 10.90
N ASN A 335 -19.86 -25.41 10.87
CA ASN A 335 -19.12 -25.09 9.64
C ASN A 335 -19.71 -23.90 8.86
N GLY A 336 -20.36 -22.95 9.53
CA GLY A 336 -20.90 -21.76 8.86
C GLY A 336 -19.77 -20.87 8.36
N ILE A 337 -19.87 -20.43 7.11
CA ILE A 337 -18.93 -19.49 6.47
C ILE A 337 -19.34 -18.07 6.83
N GLN A 338 -18.37 -17.27 7.26
CA GLN A 338 -18.61 -15.88 7.63
C GLN A 338 -17.47 -14.95 7.22
N THR A 339 -17.78 -13.66 7.22
CA THR A 339 -16.79 -12.58 7.21
C THR A 339 -16.63 -12.08 8.63
N ALA A 340 -15.40 -11.94 9.10
CA ALA A 340 -15.10 -11.38 10.41
C ALA A 340 -14.04 -10.30 10.31
N THR A 341 -14.19 -9.26 11.11
CA THR A 341 -13.18 -8.21 11.29
C THR A 341 -12.67 -8.24 12.72
N TYR A 342 -11.36 -8.37 12.86
CA TYR A 342 -10.69 -8.40 14.16
C TYR A 342 -9.75 -7.21 14.27
N SER A 343 -9.86 -6.43 15.34
CA SER A 343 -8.76 -5.54 15.71
C SER A 343 -7.53 -6.37 16.09
N PHE A 344 -6.33 -5.83 15.87
CA PHE A 344 -5.09 -6.52 16.23
C PHE A 344 -5.05 -6.85 17.73
N SER A 345 -5.61 -5.98 18.58
CA SER A 345 -5.75 -6.27 20.02
C SER A 345 -6.65 -7.48 20.30
N THR A 346 -7.79 -7.59 19.60
CA THR A 346 -8.71 -8.73 19.74
C THR A 346 -8.07 -10.02 19.22
N LEU A 347 -7.40 -9.96 18.06
CA LEU A 347 -6.75 -11.12 17.49
C LEU A 347 -5.61 -11.61 18.40
N ARG A 348 -4.84 -10.69 18.99
CA ARG A 348 -3.77 -10.98 19.93
C ARG A 348 -4.29 -11.61 21.22
N SER A 349 -5.36 -11.08 21.82
CA SER A 349 -5.87 -11.58 23.10
C SER A 349 -6.55 -12.94 22.99
N ARG A 350 -7.16 -13.25 21.84
CA ARG A 350 -7.86 -14.51 21.58
C ARG A 350 -6.94 -15.67 21.17
N ASN A 351 -5.67 -15.40 20.87
CA ASN A 351 -4.74 -16.38 20.35
C ASN A 351 -3.42 -16.43 21.13
N GLN A 352 -2.84 -17.62 21.24
CA GLN A 352 -1.51 -17.85 21.82
C GLN A 352 -0.40 -17.66 20.76
N ALA A 353 -0.69 -17.98 19.51
CA ALA A 353 0.26 -17.91 18.40
C ALA A 353 -0.46 -17.76 17.05
N LEU A 354 0.24 -17.19 16.07
CA LEU A 354 -0.24 -16.94 14.71
C LEU A 354 0.91 -17.16 13.71
N SER A 355 0.59 -17.72 12.55
CA SER A 355 1.49 -17.72 11.37
C SER A 355 0.73 -17.26 10.13
N LEU A 356 1.41 -16.48 9.31
CA LEU A 356 0.92 -15.94 8.05
C LEU A 356 1.68 -16.59 6.88
N TYR A 357 0.94 -17.03 5.87
CA TYR A 357 1.48 -17.70 4.70
C TYR A 357 0.94 -17.07 3.42
N SER A 358 1.84 -16.86 2.48
CA SER A 358 1.55 -16.27 1.17
C SER A 358 1.92 -17.23 0.05
N ALA A 359 1.20 -17.12 -1.08
CA ALA A 359 1.65 -17.71 -2.33
C ALA A 359 2.95 -17.05 -2.80
N LYS A 360 3.87 -17.85 -3.35
CA LYS A 360 5.18 -17.38 -3.82
C LYS A 360 5.08 -16.61 -5.14
N ASP A 361 4.41 -17.19 -6.12
CA ASP A 361 4.21 -16.58 -7.45
C ASP A 361 3.00 -15.63 -7.48
N TYR A 362 2.27 -15.56 -6.36
CA TYR A 362 1.20 -14.63 -6.03
C TYR A 362 0.35 -14.19 -7.24
N SER A 363 -0.19 -15.16 -7.97
CA SER A 363 -0.99 -14.99 -9.18
C SER A 363 -2.16 -15.97 -9.15
N LEU A 364 -3.29 -15.58 -9.76
CA LEU A 364 -4.46 -16.46 -9.81
C LEU A 364 -4.17 -17.71 -10.64
N HIS A 365 -4.61 -18.84 -10.11
CA HIS A 365 -4.77 -20.06 -10.87
C HIS A 365 -5.89 -19.88 -11.90
N CYS A 366 -5.54 -20.02 -13.17
CA CYS A 366 -6.46 -19.90 -14.30
C CYS A 366 -7.34 -21.14 -14.45
#